data_AF-A0A7K1AZ62-F1
#
_entry.id   AF-A0A7K1AZ62-F1
#
_cell.length_a   1.000
_cell.length_b   1.000
_cell.length_c   1.000
_cell.angle_alpha   90.00
_cell.angle_beta   90.00
_cell.angle_gamma   90.00
#
_symmetry.space_group_name_H-M   'P 1'
#
loop_
_entity.id
_entity.type
_entity.pdbx_description
1 polymer ?
#
loop_
_entity_poly.entity_id
_entity_poly.type
_entity_poly.pdbx_seq_one_letter_code
_entity_poly.pdbx_strand_id
1 'polypeptide(L)' 'ADGLGCTLAQMALAWCTKNPNVSTVITGASKASQVVENFKALDVIELLTPEVMGQIKAALRS' A
#
# COMPACT_ATOMS: atom_id res chain seq x y z
N ALA A 1 -3.49 5.76 6.55
CA ALA A 1 -2.12 5.34 6.88
C ALA A 1 -1.96 5.27 8.39
N ASP A 2 -2.14 6.38 9.11
CA ASP A 2 -1.93 6.47 10.57
C ASP A 2 -2.75 5.43 11.37
N GLY A 3 -4.03 5.22 11.03
CA GLY A 3 -4.88 4.20 11.66
C GLY A 3 -4.50 2.74 11.35
N LEU A 4 -3.61 2.51 10.38
CA LEU A 4 -3.11 1.18 10.00
C LEU A 4 -1.67 0.93 10.46
N GLY A 5 -1.06 1.90 11.17
CA GLY A 5 0.32 1.77 11.67
C GLY A 5 1.38 1.65 10.57
N CYS A 6 1.10 2.14 9.36
CA CYS A 6 2.02 2.06 8.22
C CYS A 6 2.28 3.42 7.60
N THR A 7 3.38 3.54 6.85
CA THR A 7 3.67 4.74 6.08
C THR A 7 2.73 4.86 4.87
N LEU A 8 2.55 6.07 4.36
CA LEU A 8 1.76 6.29 3.15
C LEU A 8 2.31 5.49 1.95
N ALA A 9 3.64 5.39 1.84
CA ALA A 9 4.28 4.60 0.79
C ALA A 9 3.94 3.11 0.90
N GLN A 10 3.97 2.56 2.12
CA GLN A 10 3.58 1.16 2.37
C GLN A 10 2.11 0.92 2.04
N MET A 11 1.22 1.84 2.45
CA MET A 11 -0.20 1.75 2.14
C MET A 11 -0.46 1.80 0.62
N ALA A 12 0.24 2.68 -0.11
CA ALA A 12 0.10 2.81 -1.56
C ALA A 12 0.57 1.54 -2.30
N LEU A 13 1.73 1.00 -1.91
CA LEU A 13 2.26 -0.24 -2.48
C LEU A 13 1.36 -1.44 -2.19
N ALA A 14 0.84 -1.54 -0.97
CA ALA A 14 -0.11 -2.59 -0.59
C ALA A 14 -1.42 -2.49 -1.39
N TRP A 15 -1.92 -1.26 -1.58
CA TRP A 15 -3.12 -1.00 -2.37
C TRP A 15 -2.94 -1.38 -3.85
N CYS A 16 -1.80 -1.01 -4.45
CA CYS A 16 -1.44 -1.43 -5.80
C CYS A 16 -1.33 -2.95 -5.92
N THR A 17 -0.70 -3.61 -4.94
CA THR A 17 -0.49 -5.07 -4.94
C THR A 17 -1.80 -5.85 -4.76
N LYS A 18 -2.75 -5.33 -3.98
CA LYS A 18 -4.06 -5.97 -3.75
C LYS A 18 -5.03 -5.85 -4.94
N ASN A 19 -4.72 -5.01 -5.92
CA ASN A 19 -5.57 -4.81 -7.08
C ASN A 19 -5.46 -6.04 -8.01
N PRO A 20 -6.55 -6.79 -8.28
CA PRO A 20 -6.51 -7.97 -9.13
C PRO A 20 -6.13 -7.67 -10.60
N ASN A 21 -6.22 -6.41 -11.03
CA ASN A 21 -5.79 -5.98 -12.36
C ASN A 21 -4.29 -5.67 -12.44
N VAL A 22 -3.55 -5.77 -11.33
CA VAL A 22 -2.11 -5.52 -11.25
C VAL A 22 -1.41 -6.85 -11.05
N SER A 23 -0.64 -7.28 -12.06
CA SER A 23 0.16 -8.51 -11.98
C SER A 23 1.47 -8.31 -11.23
N THR A 24 2.03 -7.09 -11.24
CA THR A 24 3.32 -6.78 -10.61
C THR A 24 3.39 -5.30 -10.26
N VAL A 25 3.94 -4.99 -9.08
CA VAL A 25 4.25 -3.62 -8.66
C VAL A 25 5.75 -3.40 -8.76
N ILE A 26 6.17 -2.44 -9.60
CA ILE A 26 7.58 -2.05 -9.74
C ILE A 26 7.85 -0.90 -8.76
N THR A 27 8.73 -1.12 -7.78
CA THR A 27 9.06 -0.12 -6.76
C THR A 27 10.35 0.63 -7.08
N GLY A 28 10.34 1.95 -6.97
CA GLY A 28 11.55 2.77 -7.01
C GLY A 28 12.18 2.93 -5.63
N ALA A 29 13.51 2.94 -5.57
CA ALA A 29 14.28 3.23 -4.36
C ALA A 29 15.61 3.90 -4.73
N SER A 30 15.95 5.00 -4.04
CA SER A 30 17.23 5.71 -4.19
C SER A 30 18.32 5.16 -3.26
N LYS A 31 17.93 4.45 -2.20
CA LYS A 31 18.84 3.79 -1.25
C LYS A 31 18.30 2.42 -0.83
N ALA A 32 19.19 1.52 -0.44
CA ALA A 32 18.83 0.15 -0.03
C ALA A 32 17.79 0.09 1.10
N SER A 33 17.81 1.03 2.05
CA SER A 33 16.83 1.05 3.13
C SER A 33 15.39 1.30 2.65
N GLN A 34 15.20 2.02 1.54
CA GLN A 34 13.88 2.23 0.95
C GLN A 34 13.34 0.95 0.30
N VAL A 35 14.20 0.07 -0.22
CA VAL A 35 13.78 -1.25 -0.71
C VAL A 35 13.16 -2.04 0.43
N VAL A 36 13.87 -2.12 1.57
CA VAL A 36 13.38 -2.80 2.77
C VAL A 36 12.08 -2.18 3.28
N GLU A 37 11.99 -0.85 3.29
CA GLU A 37 10.78 -0.14 3.70
C GLU A 37 9.58 -0.39 2.77
N ASN A 38 9.81 -0.44 1.46
CA ASN A 38 8.79 -0.74 0.46
C ASN A 38 8.23 -2.15 0.64
N PHE A 39 9.08 -3.15 0.92
CA PHE A 39 8.64 -4.54 1.09
C PHE A 39 7.82 -4.76 2.38
N LYS A 40 7.94 -3.89 3.39
CA LYS A 40 7.02 -3.90 4.55
C LYS A 40 5.56 -3.60 4.17
N ALA A 41 5.30 -3.13 2.95
CA ALA A 41 3.94 -3.03 2.42
C ALA A 41 3.21 -4.37 2.37
N LEU A 42 3.93 -5.50 2.28
CA LEU A 42 3.33 -6.83 2.27
C LEU A 42 2.52 -7.09 3.55
N ASP A 43 3.02 -6.64 4.70
CA ASP A 43 2.35 -6.76 6.00
C ASP A 43 1.05 -5.92 6.06
N VAL A 44 0.91 -4.93 5.17
CA VAL A 44 -0.25 -4.03 5.12
C VAL A 44 -1.36 -4.58 4.23
N ILE A 45 -1.06 -5.51 3.30
CA ILE A 45 -2.04 -6.03 2.32
C ILE A 45 -3.25 -6.64 3.02
N GLU A 46 -3.02 -7.40 4.10
CA GLU A 46 -4.10 -8.05 4.85
C GLU A 46 -4.96 -7.03 5.62
N LEU A 47 -4.37 -5.92 6.05
CA LEU A 47 -5.06 -4.84 6.77
C LEU A 47 -6.03 -4.05 5.87
N LEU A 48 -5.86 -4.12 4.55
CA LEU A 48 -6.74 -3.45 3.57
C LEU A 48 -8.07 -4.21 3.40
N THR A 49 -8.87 -4.31 4.46
CA THR A 49 -10.19 -4.95 4.44
C THR A 49 -11.14 -4.26 3.45
N PRO A 50 -12.28 -4.87 3.06
CA PRO A 50 -13.26 -4.22 2.19
C PRO A 50 -13.72 -2.85 2.69
N GLU A 51 -13.83 -2.68 4.01
CA GLU A 51 -14.15 -1.42 4.66
C GLU A 51 -13.04 -0.36 4.45
N VAL A 52 -11.80 -0.71 4.76
CA VAL A 52 -10.63 0.18 4.56
C VAL A 52 -10.48 0.54 3.08
N MET A 53 -10.68 -0.42 2.18
CA MET A 53 -10.68 -0.17 0.74
C MET A 53 -11.81 0.77 0.30
N GLY A 54 -12.97 0.72 0.98
CA GLY A 54 -14.06 1.67 0.80
C GLY A 54 -13.65 3.10 1.20
N GLN A 55 -12.99 3.25 2.35
CA GLN A 55 -12.47 4.54 2.83
C GLN A 55 -11.42 5.13 1.88
N ILE A 56 -10.48 4.32 1.38
CA ILE A 56 -9.47 4.75 0.40
C ILE A 56 -10.15 5.23 -0.89
N LYS A 57 -11.14 4.48 -1.40
CA LYS A 57 -11.88 4.88 -2.61
C LYS A 57 -12.65 6.18 -2.43
N ALA A 58 -13.25 6.41 -1.26
CA ALA A 58 -13.93 7.65 -0.96
C ALA A 58 -12.95 8.84 -0.95
N ALA A 59 -11.76 8.66 -0.37
CA ALA A 59 -10.72 9.69 -0.33
C ALA A 59 -10.13 10.04 -1.72
N LEU A 60 -10.08 9.08 -2.66
CA LEU A 60 -9.55 9.30 -4.02
C LEU A 60 -10.57 9.92 -5.00
N ARG A 61 -11.84 10.04 -4.62
CA ARG A 61 -12.91 10.63 -5.44
C ARG A 61 -13.11 12.12 -5.19
N SER A 62 -12.22 12.77 -4.43
CA SER A 62 -12.23 14.20 -4.11
C SER A 62 -11.80 15.07 -5.28
#